data_AF-A0A3R7M5U8-F1
#
_entry.id   AF-A0A3R7M5U8-F1
#
_cell.length_a   1.000
_cell.length_b   1.000
_cell.length_c   1.000
_cell.angle_alpha   90.00
_cell.angle_beta   90.00
_cell.angle_gamma   90.00
#
_symmetry.space_group_name_H-M   'P 1'
#
loop_
_entity.id
_entity.type
_entity.pdbx_description
1 polymer ?
#
loop_
_entity_poly.entity_id
_entity_poly.type
_entity_poly.pdbx_seq_one_letter_code
_entity_poly.pdbx_strand_id
1 'polypeptide(L)'
;GVQSRGRSRNVQYGAAPAEDWRPDVGESAGVRTPDVLCLRGDAGAHRTLHRGAVHLQSLPQQIGRSFAPPDWLTRDPDACRPSANIAFLKTHKCASSAVQNILFRYGYAHGLQFALPDHGNYFGGAVSFKADMLRLTPWYKLGVNIFAIHTKWDYEQVKSVMPNDTVYISIVREPTELFESLYTYVKFENFYKKTLEEFVASEDADGERYQKYLWYNQMAWDFGLPAEAMTDLDAVQQLVDAADKQFGLVMVAERMDESLVLLSHFLCWDLSDVVVLKVNARSSKDKPERRDSKQRSEGANWRRNYLIKRAFHQEVRPAG
;
A
#
# COMPACT_ATOMS: atom_id res chain seq x y z
N GLY A 1 40.79 29.37 35.52
CA GLY A 1 40.30 28.70 34.30
C GLY A 1 38.83 29.00 34.14
N VAL A 2 38.47 29.74 33.09
CA VAL A 2 37.14 30.32 32.86
C VAL A 2 36.16 29.24 32.40
N GLN A 3 35.04 29.10 33.12
CA GLN A 3 33.81 28.48 32.60
C GLN A 3 33.00 29.54 31.82
N SER A 4 32.63 29.25 30.57
CA SER A 4 31.41 29.85 29.98
C SER A 4 30.84 29.03 28.81
N ARG A 5 29.72 28.36 29.11
CA ARG A 5 28.47 28.21 28.34
C ARG A 5 28.54 28.20 26.81
N GLY A 6 28.45 27.00 26.23
CA GLY A 6 27.95 26.75 24.88
C GLY A 6 26.41 26.66 24.87
N ARG A 7 25.75 27.55 24.12
CA ARG A 7 24.31 27.58 23.88
C ARG A 7 23.94 26.47 22.88
N SER A 8 23.28 25.41 23.34
CA SER A 8 22.63 24.43 22.44
C SER A 8 21.40 25.08 21.81
N ARG A 9 21.35 25.17 20.47
CA ARG A 9 20.14 25.51 19.72
C ARG A 9 19.29 24.24 19.61
N ASN A 10 18.21 24.18 20.38
CA ASN A 10 17.15 23.19 20.18
C ASN A 10 16.51 23.43 18.80
N VAL A 11 16.71 22.48 17.88
CA VAL A 11 15.90 22.34 16.68
C VAL A 11 14.63 21.59 17.11
N GLN A 12 13.52 22.32 17.22
CA GLN A 12 12.20 21.72 17.40
C GLN A 12 11.85 20.97 16.11
N TYR A 13 11.76 19.64 16.19
CA TYR A 13 11.17 18.81 15.15
C TYR A 13 9.65 18.99 15.22
N GLY A 14 9.06 19.60 14.20
CA GLY A 14 7.61 19.69 14.05
C GLY A 14 7.03 18.30 13.84
N ALA A 15 6.26 17.82 14.81
CA ALA A 15 5.38 16.67 14.65
C ALA A 15 4.33 16.98 13.57
N ALA A 16 4.05 16.01 12.69
CA ALA A 16 2.82 16.04 11.92
C ALA A 16 1.63 16.02 12.90
N PRO A 17 0.55 16.76 12.64
CA PRO A 17 -0.55 16.85 13.59
C PRO A 17 -1.16 15.46 13.82
N ALA A 18 -1.12 15.02 15.07
CA ALA A 18 -1.98 13.96 15.57
C ALA A 18 -3.39 14.54 15.61
N GLU A 19 -4.30 14.01 14.78
CA GLU A 19 -5.72 14.31 14.93
C GLU A 19 -6.22 13.63 16.21
N ASP A 20 -6.52 14.48 17.19
CA ASP A 20 -7.17 14.17 18.46
C ASP A 20 -8.58 13.65 18.16
N TRP A 21 -8.83 12.37 18.44
CA TRP A 21 -10.14 11.74 18.23
C TRP A 21 -11.07 12.14 19.38
N ARG A 22 -12.08 12.97 19.10
CA ARG A 22 -13.27 13.13 19.95
C ARG A 22 -14.54 12.88 19.14
N PRO A 23 -15.47 12.03 19.59
CA PRO A 23 -16.74 11.84 18.92
C PRO A 23 -17.70 12.95 19.30
N ASP A 24 -18.07 13.80 18.34
CA ASP A 24 -19.24 14.67 18.48
C ASP A 24 -20.49 13.89 18.04
N VAL A 25 -21.37 13.65 19.02
CA VAL A 25 -22.73 13.17 18.83
C VAL A 25 -23.62 14.39 18.63
N GLY A 26 -24.22 14.53 17.44
CA GLY A 26 -25.13 15.62 17.11
C GLY A 26 -26.06 15.29 15.93
N GLU A 27 -27.25 14.87 16.31
CA GLU A 27 -28.57 14.84 15.65
C GLU A 27 -28.76 14.84 14.11
N SER A 28 -29.73 13.99 13.75
CA SER A 28 -30.31 13.67 12.45
C SER A 28 -30.92 14.84 11.67
N ALA A 29 -30.67 14.87 10.35
CA ALA A 29 -31.61 15.41 9.37
C ALA A 29 -31.54 14.57 8.08
N GLY A 30 -32.64 13.90 7.75
CA GLY A 30 -32.74 12.95 6.65
C GLY A 30 -32.68 13.61 5.28
N VAL A 31 -32.05 12.92 4.31
CA VAL A 31 -32.18 13.21 2.88
C VAL A 31 -32.13 11.90 2.07
N ARG A 32 -32.94 11.91 1.02
CA ARG A 32 -33.48 10.82 0.18
C ARG A 32 -32.44 10.08 -0.65
N THR A 33 -32.74 8.81 -0.93
CA THR A 33 -32.10 7.92 -1.91
C THR A 33 -32.28 8.41 -3.35
N PRO A 34 -31.27 8.26 -4.23
CA PRO A 34 -31.51 8.21 -5.66
C PRO A 34 -31.25 6.82 -6.25
N ASP A 35 -32.08 6.51 -7.24
CA ASP A 35 -32.28 5.25 -7.94
C ASP A 35 -31.06 4.67 -8.66
N VAL A 36 -31.02 3.34 -8.71
CA VAL A 36 -30.09 2.51 -9.48
C VAL A 36 -30.56 2.49 -10.94
N LEU A 37 -29.79 3.09 -11.85
CA LEU A 37 -30.03 2.99 -13.30
C LEU A 37 -29.03 2.00 -13.93
N CYS A 38 -29.50 0.80 -14.26
CA CYS A 38 -28.78 -0.17 -15.10
C CYS A 38 -28.83 0.29 -16.57
N LEU A 39 -27.67 0.49 -17.20
CA LEU A 39 -27.58 0.67 -18.65
C LEU A 39 -27.07 -0.61 -19.32
N ARG A 40 -27.95 -1.17 -20.17
CA ARG A 40 -27.69 -2.24 -21.12
C ARG A 40 -26.71 -1.77 -22.20
N GLY A 41 -25.90 -2.70 -22.69
CA GLY A 41 -24.91 -2.46 -23.74
C GLY A 41 -25.53 -2.39 -25.14
N ASP A 42 -24.83 -1.67 -26.01
CA ASP A 42 -25.03 -1.71 -27.46
C ASP A 42 -23.69 -1.98 -28.16
N ALA A 43 -23.79 -2.83 -29.18
CA ALA A 43 -22.70 -3.28 -30.03
C ALA A 43 -22.52 -2.39 -31.26
N GLY A 44 -21.28 -2.29 -31.74
CA GLY A 44 -21.01 -1.97 -33.15
C GLY A 44 -20.04 -0.82 -33.39
N ALA A 45 -18.85 -1.12 -33.92
CA ALA A 45 -18.42 -0.73 -35.27
C ALA A 45 -16.89 -0.78 -35.41
N HIS A 46 -16.44 -1.64 -36.33
CA HIS A 46 -15.08 -1.68 -36.86
C HIS A 46 -14.71 -0.37 -37.57
N ARG A 47 -13.54 0.20 -37.26
CA ARG A 47 -12.74 0.97 -38.23
C ARG A 47 -11.25 0.71 -38.03
N THR A 48 -10.66 0.19 -39.10
CA THR A 48 -9.23 -0.04 -39.30
C THR A 48 -8.53 1.29 -39.58
N LEU A 49 -7.47 1.62 -38.84
CA LEU A 49 -6.48 2.62 -39.22
C LEU A 49 -5.09 2.03 -38.98
N HIS A 50 -4.33 1.88 -40.07
CA HIS A 50 -2.99 1.33 -40.08
C HIS A 50 -1.92 2.40 -39.90
N ARG A 51 -0.87 2.00 -39.15
CA ARG A 51 0.56 2.36 -39.26
C ARG A 51 1.01 3.73 -38.74
N GLY A 52 1.51 3.69 -37.50
CA GLY A 52 2.74 4.36 -37.06
C GLY A 52 3.54 3.37 -36.22
N ALA A 53 4.44 2.61 -36.84
CA ALA A 53 5.27 1.62 -36.16
C ALA A 53 6.46 2.32 -35.50
N VAL A 54 6.38 2.55 -34.20
CA VAL A 54 7.54 2.91 -33.37
C VAL A 54 8.09 1.62 -32.79
N HIS A 55 9.36 1.36 -33.08
CA HIS A 55 10.09 0.15 -32.73
C HIS A 55 10.32 0.08 -31.21
N LEU A 56 9.32 -0.40 -30.47
CA LEU A 56 9.50 -0.91 -29.11
C LEU A 56 10.30 -2.20 -29.23
N GLN A 57 11.59 -2.14 -28.86
CA GLN A 57 12.37 -3.35 -28.61
C GLN A 57 11.58 -4.24 -27.65
N SER A 58 11.23 -5.42 -28.14
CA SER A 58 10.44 -6.42 -27.46
C SER A 58 11.14 -6.88 -26.19
N LEU A 59 10.71 -6.37 -25.04
CA LEU A 59 10.93 -7.05 -23.77
C LEU A 59 10.22 -8.42 -23.84
N PRO A 60 10.82 -9.50 -23.30
CA PRO A 60 10.31 -10.85 -23.50
C PRO A 60 8.83 -10.96 -23.15
N GLN A 61 8.01 -11.35 -24.12
CA GLN A 61 6.73 -12.00 -23.87
C GLN A 61 7.01 -13.39 -23.29
N GLN A 62 7.38 -13.44 -22.02
CA GLN A 62 7.23 -14.61 -21.18
C GLN A 62 6.54 -14.08 -19.93
N ILE A 63 5.42 -14.64 -19.44
CA ILE A 63 5.20 -16.04 -19.16
C ILE A 63 3.68 -16.31 -19.25
N GLY A 64 3.24 -17.07 -20.25
CA GLY A 64 1.92 -17.71 -20.26
C GLY A 64 1.94 -18.98 -19.40
N ARG A 65 2.08 -18.84 -18.08
CA ARG A 65 1.88 -19.96 -17.16
C ARG A 65 0.38 -20.25 -17.09
N SER A 66 0.00 -21.51 -17.29
CA SER A 66 -1.33 -22.01 -16.98
C SER A 66 -1.65 -21.68 -15.51
N PHE A 67 -2.61 -20.78 -15.28
CA PHE A 67 -3.04 -20.41 -13.94
C PHE A 67 -4.03 -21.46 -13.43
N ALA A 68 -3.59 -22.29 -12.48
CA ALA A 68 -4.51 -22.95 -11.59
C ALA A 68 -4.89 -21.93 -10.49
N PRO A 69 -6.17 -21.69 -10.22
CA PRO A 69 -6.54 -20.88 -9.06
C PRO A 69 -6.01 -21.57 -7.80
N PRO A 70 -5.47 -20.82 -6.83
CA PRO A 70 -5.00 -21.42 -5.59
C PRO A 70 -6.18 -21.96 -4.80
N ASP A 71 -5.88 -22.97 -4.00
CA ASP A 71 -6.88 -23.80 -3.31
C ASP A 71 -7.90 -22.98 -2.53
N TRP A 72 -7.46 -21.88 -1.90
CA TRP A 72 -8.33 -21.02 -1.12
C TRP A 72 -9.38 -20.29 -1.97
N LEU A 73 -9.12 -20.02 -3.24
CA LEU A 73 -10.09 -19.36 -4.12
C LEU A 73 -11.20 -20.32 -4.54
N THR A 74 -10.89 -21.61 -4.65
CA THR A 74 -11.82 -22.67 -5.03
C THR A 74 -12.45 -23.40 -3.84
N ARG A 75 -12.02 -23.10 -2.61
CA ARG A 75 -12.56 -23.76 -1.41
C ARG A 75 -14.03 -23.40 -1.22
N ASP A 76 -14.77 -24.36 -0.67
CA ASP A 76 -16.13 -24.12 -0.18
C ASP A 76 -16.08 -23.11 0.99
N PRO A 77 -16.78 -21.95 0.88
CA PRO A 77 -16.87 -20.98 1.96
C PRO A 77 -17.37 -21.58 3.28
N ASP A 78 -18.26 -22.58 3.21
CA ASP A 78 -18.84 -23.23 4.40
C ASP A 78 -17.85 -24.20 5.07
N ALA A 79 -16.74 -24.53 4.40
CA ALA A 79 -15.73 -25.45 4.89
C ALA A 79 -14.48 -24.76 5.47
N CYS A 80 -14.41 -23.42 5.46
CA CYS A 80 -13.25 -22.69 5.98
C CYS A 80 -13.47 -22.16 7.41
N ARG A 81 -12.37 -21.76 8.07
CA ARG A 81 -12.40 -21.12 9.39
C ARG A 81 -11.92 -19.68 9.29
N PRO A 82 -12.59 -18.71 9.94
CA PRO A 82 -12.14 -17.33 10.00
C PRO A 82 -10.70 -17.22 10.51
N SER A 83 -9.85 -16.56 9.73
CA SER A 83 -8.46 -16.32 10.10
C SER A 83 -8.41 -15.25 11.19
N ALA A 84 -7.70 -15.56 12.29
CA ALA A 84 -7.47 -14.62 13.39
C ALA A 84 -6.05 -14.03 13.34
N ASN A 85 -5.09 -14.74 12.76
CA ASN A 85 -3.69 -14.35 12.71
C ASN A 85 -3.33 -13.79 11.34
N ILE A 86 -3.14 -12.47 11.25
CA ILE A 86 -3.02 -11.73 9.98
C ILE A 86 -1.83 -10.79 10.07
N ALA A 87 -0.92 -10.90 9.11
CA ALA A 87 0.16 -9.95 8.91
C ALA A 87 -0.07 -9.18 7.61
N PHE A 88 -0.48 -7.93 7.74
CA PHE A 88 -0.74 -7.00 6.66
C PHE A 88 0.44 -6.04 6.47
N LEU A 89 1.15 -6.16 5.35
CA LEU A 89 2.08 -5.14 4.90
C LEU A 89 1.30 -3.91 4.43
N LYS A 90 1.21 -2.93 5.31
CA LYS A 90 0.58 -1.63 5.05
C LYS A 90 1.49 -0.72 4.22
N THR A 91 1.26 -0.69 2.90
CA THR A 91 1.98 0.17 1.96
C THR A 91 1.45 1.62 1.95
N HIS A 92 2.31 2.60 1.69
CA HIS A 92 1.94 4.02 1.72
C HIS A 92 1.09 4.41 0.52
N LYS A 93 0.02 5.18 0.79
CA LYS A 93 -0.86 5.80 -0.21
C LYS A 93 -1.55 4.81 -1.18
N CYS A 94 -1.59 3.53 -0.81
CA CYS A 94 -2.30 2.45 -1.52
C CYS A 94 -3.70 2.18 -0.95
N ALA A 95 -4.35 3.17 -0.32
CA ALA A 95 -5.60 2.97 0.44
C ALA A 95 -5.49 1.93 1.59
N SER A 96 -4.26 1.64 2.02
CA SER A 96 -3.96 0.66 3.06
C SER A 96 -4.48 1.03 4.45
N SER A 97 -4.73 2.32 4.74
CA SER A 97 -5.40 2.73 5.99
C SER A 97 -6.86 2.25 6.06
N ALA A 98 -7.55 2.08 4.92
CA ALA A 98 -8.90 1.52 4.91
C ALA A 98 -8.87 0.04 5.30
N VAL A 99 -7.94 -0.73 4.73
CA VAL A 99 -7.71 -2.14 5.09
C VAL A 99 -7.27 -2.27 6.55
N GLN A 100 -6.35 -1.41 7.02
CA GLN A 100 -5.96 -1.38 8.43
C GLN A 100 -7.17 -1.18 9.36
N ASN A 101 -8.08 -0.27 9.01
CA ASN A 101 -9.28 -0.03 9.80
C ASN A 101 -10.22 -1.24 9.82
N ILE A 102 -10.40 -1.94 8.70
CA ILE A 102 -11.13 -3.21 8.63
C ILE A 102 -10.52 -4.23 9.61
N LEU A 103 -9.20 -4.44 9.53
CA LEU A 103 -8.51 -5.40 10.39
C LEU A 103 -8.62 -5.03 11.88
N PHE A 104 -8.51 -3.75 12.20
CA PHE A 104 -8.64 -3.26 13.58
C PHE A 104 -10.07 -3.39 14.12
N ARG A 105 -11.09 -3.11 13.30
CA ARG A 105 -12.49 -3.31 13.69
C ARG A 105 -12.81 -4.78 13.94
N TYR A 106 -12.41 -5.66 13.02
CA TYR A 106 -12.59 -7.10 13.18
C TYR A 106 -11.86 -7.60 14.42
N GLY A 107 -10.58 -7.24 14.58
CA GLY A 107 -9.79 -7.65 15.73
C GLY A 107 -10.38 -7.17 17.06
N TYR A 108 -10.85 -5.93 17.12
CA TYR A 108 -11.50 -5.40 18.32
C TYR A 108 -12.79 -6.16 18.65
N ALA A 109 -13.64 -6.41 17.65
CA ALA A 109 -14.89 -7.16 17.83
C ALA A 109 -14.68 -8.60 18.30
N HIS A 110 -13.53 -9.20 17.98
CA HIS A 110 -13.19 -10.59 18.29
C HIS A 110 -12.13 -10.74 19.41
N GLY A 111 -11.77 -9.66 20.11
CA GLY A 111 -10.81 -9.70 21.22
C GLY A 111 -9.36 -10.05 20.82
N LEU A 112 -8.99 -9.78 19.57
CA LEU A 112 -7.66 -10.07 19.02
C LEU A 112 -6.62 -9.02 19.44
N GLN A 113 -5.36 -9.46 19.56
CA GLN A 113 -4.24 -8.62 19.97
C GLN A 113 -3.51 -8.01 18.78
N PHE A 114 -3.08 -6.75 18.90
CA PHE A 114 -2.46 -5.98 17.82
C PHE A 114 -0.96 -5.79 18.04
N ALA A 115 -0.17 -5.90 16.97
CA ALA A 115 1.22 -5.48 16.97
C ALA A 115 1.29 -3.95 16.91
N LEU A 116 1.43 -3.30 18.08
CA LEU A 116 1.50 -1.84 18.20
C LEU A 116 2.87 -1.40 18.73
N PRO A 117 3.44 -0.29 18.22
CA PRO A 117 4.65 0.31 18.78
C PRO A 117 4.34 1.00 20.11
N ASP A 118 5.35 1.12 20.97
CA ASP A 118 5.25 1.83 22.25
C ASP A 118 4.74 3.28 22.09
N HIS A 119 5.13 3.92 20.99
CA HIS A 119 4.77 5.27 20.63
C HIS A 119 4.51 5.41 19.12
N GLY A 120 3.62 6.35 18.76
CA GLY A 120 3.34 6.69 17.37
C GLY A 120 2.60 5.58 16.61
N ASN A 121 2.80 5.55 15.30
CA ASN A 121 2.05 4.70 14.37
C ASN A 121 2.95 3.97 13.35
N TYR A 122 4.23 3.78 13.69
CA TYR A 122 5.24 3.15 12.83
C TYR A 122 6.19 2.25 13.62
N PHE A 123 6.63 1.16 12.98
CA PHE A 123 7.86 0.46 13.35
C PHE A 123 8.99 0.78 12.38
N GLY A 124 10.14 1.21 12.91
CA GLY A 124 11.40 1.32 12.17
C GLY A 124 11.54 2.55 11.27
N GLY A 125 10.46 3.05 10.66
CA GLY A 125 10.48 4.26 9.81
C GLY A 125 11.54 4.17 8.69
N ALA A 126 12.73 4.72 8.94
CA ALA A 126 13.89 4.67 8.05
C ALA A 126 14.64 3.31 8.02
N VAL A 127 14.40 2.44 9.00
CA VAL A 127 15.01 1.10 9.08
C VAL A 127 13.96 0.01 8.97
N SER A 128 14.38 -1.16 8.50
CA SER A 128 13.52 -2.35 8.44
C SER A 128 13.01 -2.75 9.82
N PHE A 129 11.83 -3.39 9.85
CA PHE A 129 11.26 -3.98 11.04
C PHE A 129 12.27 -4.90 11.72
N LYS A 130 12.40 -4.79 13.04
CA LYS A 130 13.09 -5.76 13.86
C LYS A 130 12.13 -6.26 14.93
N ALA A 131 12.13 -7.56 15.18
CA ALA A 131 11.22 -8.17 16.15
C ALA A 131 11.30 -7.51 17.53
N ASP A 132 12.50 -7.07 17.93
CA ASP A 132 12.72 -6.40 19.22
C ASP A 132 11.93 -5.10 19.37
N MET A 133 11.60 -4.42 18.26
CA MET A 133 10.73 -3.24 18.30
C MET A 133 9.33 -3.56 18.84
N LEU A 134 8.88 -4.80 18.68
CA LEU A 134 7.63 -5.29 19.24
C LEU A 134 7.85 -6.06 20.54
N ARG A 135 8.85 -6.93 20.63
CA ARG A 135 9.12 -7.79 21.81
C ARG A 135 9.38 -7.00 23.09
N LEU A 136 9.93 -5.80 22.96
CA LEU A 136 10.23 -4.92 24.09
C LEU A 136 9.02 -4.07 24.54
N THR A 137 7.89 -4.15 23.84
CA THR A 137 6.68 -3.43 24.23
C THR A 137 6.02 -4.08 25.46
N PRO A 138 5.35 -3.30 26.35
CA PRO A 138 4.72 -3.85 27.55
C PRO A 138 3.62 -4.89 27.30
N TRP A 139 3.00 -4.85 26.12
CA TRP A 139 1.87 -5.69 25.73
C TRP A 139 2.26 -6.92 24.92
N TYR A 140 3.52 -7.08 24.48
CA TYR A 140 3.91 -8.24 23.67
C TYR A 140 3.59 -9.59 24.34
N LYS A 141 3.68 -9.65 25.66
CA LYS A 141 3.33 -10.83 26.48
C LYS A 141 1.87 -11.28 26.36
N LEU A 142 0.98 -10.43 25.83
CA LEU A 142 -0.42 -10.77 25.58
C LEU A 142 -0.60 -11.59 24.29
N GLY A 143 0.45 -11.73 23.49
CA GLY A 143 0.41 -12.34 22.17
C GLY A 143 0.11 -11.33 21.07
N VAL A 144 0.13 -11.80 19.82
CA VAL A 144 -0.07 -10.98 18.62
C VAL A 144 -0.93 -11.77 17.65
N ASN A 145 -2.00 -11.16 17.18
CA ASN A 145 -2.89 -11.73 16.15
C ASN A 145 -2.86 -10.87 14.88
N ILE A 146 -2.88 -9.54 15.00
CA ILE A 146 -2.93 -8.64 13.85
C ILE A 146 -1.72 -7.72 13.81
N PHE A 147 -0.90 -7.88 12.77
CA PHE A 147 0.16 -6.94 12.40
C PHE A 147 -0.34 -6.10 11.23
N ALA A 148 -0.63 -4.83 11.45
CA ALA A 148 -1.17 -3.94 10.41
C ALA A 148 -0.67 -2.50 10.53
N ILE A 149 0.48 -2.28 11.17
CA ILE A 149 1.10 -0.96 11.38
C ILE A 149 2.13 -0.70 10.26
N HIS A 150 2.35 0.58 9.94
CA HIS A 150 3.37 0.93 8.95
C HIS A 150 4.75 0.47 9.39
N THR A 151 5.46 -0.18 8.48
CA THR A 151 6.83 -0.60 8.69
C THR A 151 7.53 -0.75 7.34
N LYS A 152 8.86 -0.74 7.35
CA LYS A 152 9.64 -1.28 6.24
C LYS A 152 9.75 -2.79 6.44
N TRP A 153 9.15 -3.55 5.54
CA TRP A 153 8.92 -4.98 5.70
C TRP A 153 10.23 -5.77 5.81
N ASP A 154 10.24 -6.71 6.75
CA ASP A 154 11.22 -7.77 6.85
C ASP A 154 10.44 -9.03 7.23
N TYR A 155 10.28 -9.93 6.26
CA TYR A 155 9.39 -11.08 6.38
C TYR A 155 9.80 -12.01 7.51
N GLU A 156 11.09 -12.32 7.65
CA GLU A 156 11.57 -13.23 8.70
C GLU A 156 11.39 -12.60 10.08
N GLN A 157 11.61 -11.28 10.20
CA GLN A 157 11.39 -10.59 11.46
C GLN A 157 9.90 -10.54 11.83
N VAL A 158 9.01 -10.26 10.89
CA VAL A 158 7.55 -10.27 11.12
C VAL A 158 7.07 -11.68 11.46
N LYS A 159 7.48 -12.69 10.69
CA LYS A 159 7.16 -14.10 10.96
C LYS A 159 7.59 -14.54 12.35
N SER A 160 8.75 -14.08 12.83
CA SER A 160 9.26 -14.46 14.16
C SER A 160 8.48 -13.90 15.36
N VAL A 161 7.51 -13.00 15.13
CA VAL A 161 6.63 -12.44 16.18
C VAL A 161 5.16 -12.80 15.99
N MET A 162 4.83 -13.48 14.90
CA MET A 162 3.47 -13.87 14.55
C MET A 162 3.26 -15.38 14.80
N PRO A 163 2.02 -15.83 15.08
CA PRO A 163 1.70 -17.26 15.16
C PRO A 163 1.98 -18.03 13.86
N ASN A 164 2.24 -19.33 13.96
CA ASN A 164 2.64 -20.16 12.81
C ASN A 164 1.56 -20.27 11.71
N ASP A 165 0.28 -20.11 12.06
CA ASP A 165 -0.86 -20.15 11.15
C ASP A 165 -1.22 -18.76 10.58
N THR A 166 -0.31 -17.79 10.70
CA THR A 166 -0.52 -16.43 10.18
C THR A 166 -0.64 -16.42 8.67
N VAL A 167 -1.67 -15.73 8.18
CA VAL A 167 -1.81 -15.39 6.76
C VAL A 167 -1.22 -14.01 6.49
N TYR A 168 -0.52 -13.90 5.35
CA TYR A 168 0.19 -12.67 4.96
C TYR A 168 -0.53 -12.01 3.80
N ILE A 169 -0.83 -10.73 3.94
CA ILE A 169 -1.52 -9.94 2.94
C ILE A 169 -0.84 -8.60 2.69
N SER A 170 -1.03 -8.03 1.51
CA SER A 170 -0.58 -6.67 1.20
C SER A 170 -1.55 -5.97 0.25
N ILE A 171 -1.24 -4.73 -0.11
CA ILE A 171 -1.98 -3.94 -1.09
C ILE A 171 -1.00 -3.11 -1.91
N VAL A 172 -1.24 -3.03 -3.22
CA VAL A 172 -0.45 -2.22 -4.15
C VAL A 172 -1.33 -1.22 -4.90
N ARG A 173 -0.68 -0.25 -5.53
CA ARG A 173 -1.32 0.83 -6.30
C ARG A 173 -0.52 1.16 -7.54
N GLU A 174 -1.15 1.79 -8.51
CA GLU A 174 -0.46 2.39 -9.65
C GLU A 174 0.64 3.34 -9.16
N PRO A 175 1.91 3.12 -9.54
CA PRO A 175 3.03 3.88 -8.97
C PRO A 175 2.96 5.38 -9.20
N THR A 176 2.43 5.83 -10.35
CA THR A 176 2.30 7.26 -10.66
C THR A 176 1.23 7.91 -9.79
N GLU A 177 0.05 7.32 -9.70
CA GLU A 177 -1.03 7.80 -8.83
C GLU A 177 -0.64 7.77 -7.35
N LEU A 178 0.15 6.78 -6.95
CA LEU A 178 0.74 6.72 -5.62
C LEU A 178 1.65 7.91 -5.38
N PHE A 179 2.61 8.14 -6.28
CA PHE A 179 3.58 9.23 -6.15
C PHE A 179 2.90 10.59 -6.14
N GLU A 180 1.96 10.84 -7.05
CA GLU A 180 1.14 12.07 -7.05
C GLU A 180 0.41 12.27 -5.72
N SER A 181 -0.17 11.20 -5.17
CA SER A 181 -0.85 11.23 -3.89
C SER A 181 0.11 11.50 -2.73
N LEU A 182 1.33 10.94 -2.77
CA LEU A 182 2.35 11.17 -1.77
C LEU A 182 2.88 12.61 -1.84
N TYR A 183 3.16 13.10 -3.04
CA TYR A 183 3.65 14.46 -3.31
C TYR A 183 2.72 15.51 -2.73
N THR A 184 1.42 15.36 -3.00
CA THR A 184 0.38 16.25 -2.49
C THR A 184 0.25 16.14 -0.97
N TYR A 185 0.14 14.92 -0.45
CA TYR A 185 -0.15 14.68 0.98
C TYR A 185 0.98 15.16 1.89
N VAL A 186 2.22 14.86 1.53
CA VAL A 186 3.40 15.21 2.33
C VAL A 186 3.83 16.68 2.08
N LYS A 187 3.24 17.32 1.06
CA LYS A 187 3.65 18.65 0.57
C LYS A 187 5.12 18.66 0.16
N PHE A 188 5.50 17.71 -0.68
CA PHE A 188 6.85 17.57 -1.22
C PHE A 188 7.37 18.83 -1.91
N GLU A 189 6.48 19.66 -2.45
CA GLU A 189 6.84 20.97 -2.97
C GLU A 189 7.57 21.85 -1.95
N ASN A 190 7.15 21.83 -0.69
CA ASN A 190 7.83 22.60 0.37
C ASN A 190 9.23 22.08 0.67
N PHE A 191 9.48 20.81 0.42
CA PHE A 191 10.75 20.15 0.72
C PHE A 191 11.71 20.24 -0.48
N TYR A 192 11.26 19.90 -1.69
CA TYR A 192 12.06 19.98 -2.92
C TYR A 192 12.14 21.38 -3.54
N LYS A 193 11.29 22.31 -3.09
CA LYS A 193 11.15 23.65 -3.70
C LYS A 193 10.83 23.59 -5.19
N LYS A 194 10.04 22.59 -5.59
CA LYS A 194 9.60 22.34 -6.96
C LYS A 194 8.13 21.94 -6.93
N THR A 195 7.33 22.37 -7.88
CA THR A 195 6.02 21.77 -8.15
C THR A 195 6.19 20.32 -8.61
N LEU A 196 5.11 19.54 -8.65
CA LEU A 196 5.16 18.16 -9.15
C LEU A 196 5.67 18.13 -10.61
N GLU A 197 5.17 19.04 -11.44
CA GLU A 197 5.54 19.15 -12.86
C GLU A 197 7.02 19.48 -13.03
N GLU A 198 7.55 20.47 -12.29
CA GLU A 198 8.97 20.82 -12.30
C GLU A 198 9.85 19.69 -11.77
N PHE A 199 9.39 18.99 -10.73
CA PHE A 199 10.11 17.86 -10.16
C PHE A 199 10.25 16.74 -11.19
N VAL A 200 9.14 16.34 -11.83
CA VAL A 200 9.14 15.30 -12.86
C VAL A 200 10.01 15.70 -14.05
N ALA A 201 9.95 16.95 -14.49
CA ALA A 201 10.76 17.47 -15.59
C ALA A 201 12.27 17.52 -15.27
N SER A 202 12.64 17.63 -14.00
CA SER A 202 14.04 17.77 -13.58
C SER A 202 14.82 16.45 -13.53
N GLU A 203 14.18 15.30 -13.73
CA GLU A 203 14.78 13.95 -13.66
C GLU A 203 15.60 13.61 -12.39
N ASP A 204 15.48 14.41 -11.32
CA ASP A 204 16.19 14.22 -10.04
C ASP A 204 15.76 12.92 -9.32
N ALA A 205 16.34 11.79 -9.73
CA ALA A 205 16.15 10.50 -9.07
C ALA A 205 16.97 10.35 -7.78
N ASP A 206 17.98 11.19 -7.59
CA ASP A 206 18.96 11.11 -6.50
C ASP A 206 18.62 12.00 -5.30
N GLY A 207 17.38 12.49 -5.22
CA GLY A 207 16.94 13.35 -4.12
C GLY A 207 16.79 12.60 -2.79
N GLU A 208 17.00 13.34 -1.69
CA GLU A 208 16.89 12.78 -0.34
C GLU A 208 15.45 12.36 0.00
N ARG A 209 15.29 11.17 0.59
CA ARG A 209 14.00 10.70 1.12
C ARG A 209 13.51 11.67 2.20
N TYR A 210 12.27 12.15 2.08
CA TYR A 210 11.63 12.94 3.13
C TYR A 210 11.51 12.10 4.41
N GLN A 211 11.92 12.68 5.54
CA GLN A 211 12.06 12.00 6.83
C GLN A 211 12.88 10.70 6.77
N LYS A 212 13.74 10.52 5.74
CA LYS A 212 14.56 9.34 5.47
C LYS A 212 13.82 8.07 5.02
N TYR A 213 12.49 8.11 4.83
CA TYR A 213 11.74 6.92 4.40
C TYR A 213 10.69 7.17 3.30
N LEU A 214 10.20 8.41 3.11
CA LEU A 214 9.22 8.73 2.07
C LEU A 214 9.88 9.28 0.81
N TRP A 215 9.71 8.58 -0.31
CA TRP A 215 10.29 8.98 -1.59
C TRP A 215 9.63 8.28 -2.78
N TYR A 216 10.22 8.47 -3.95
CA TYR A 216 10.08 7.61 -5.11
C TYR A 216 10.29 6.12 -4.78
N ASN A 217 9.64 5.25 -5.55
CA ASN A 217 9.59 3.79 -5.33
C ASN A 217 9.09 3.42 -3.92
N GLN A 218 8.05 4.13 -3.43
CA GLN A 218 7.60 3.93 -2.06
C GLN A 218 7.09 2.51 -1.79
N MET A 219 6.40 1.86 -2.74
CA MET A 219 6.03 0.45 -2.53
C MET A 219 7.26 -0.43 -2.37
N ALA A 220 8.28 -0.30 -3.23
CA ALA A 220 9.50 -1.09 -3.09
C ALA A 220 10.16 -0.89 -1.71
N TRP A 221 10.18 0.35 -1.23
CA TRP A 221 10.65 0.67 0.11
C TRP A 221 9.85 -0.05 1.19
N ASP A 222 8.53 0.02 1.11
CA ASP A 222 7.62 -0.61 2.08
C ASP A 222 7.80 -2.12 2.10
N PHE A 223 8.01 -2.76 0.95
CA PHE A 223 8.30 -4.19 0.81
C PHE A 223 9.72 -4.59 1.29
N GLY A 224 10.55 -3.63 1.70
CA GLY A 224 11.85 -3.91 2.33
C GLY A 224 13.07 -3.60 1.46
N LEU A 225 12.90 -3.20 0.20
CA LEU A 225 14.02 -2.94 -0.69
C LEU A 225 14.89 -1.77 -0.14
N PRO A 226 16.22 -1.91 -0.07
CA PRO A 226 17.11 -0.84 0.36
C PRO A 226 17.16 0.28 -0.68
N ALA A 227 17.47 1.51 -0.26
CA ALA A 227 17.41 2.67 -1.14
C ALA A 227 18.38 2.55 -2.33
N GLU A 228 19.52 1.91 -2.08
CA GLU A 228 20.63 1.70 -3.02
C GLU A 228 20.24 0.73 -4.14
N ALA A 229 19.29 -0.17 -3.90
CA ALA A 229 18.82 -1.16 -4.87
C ALA A 229 17.55 -0.73 -5.63
N MET A 230 17.05 0.49 -5.40
CA MET A 230 15.78 0.97 -5.98
C MET A 230 15.79 1.10 -7.50
N THR A 231 16.97 1.30 -8.08
CA THR A 231 17.16 1.44 -9.53
C THR A 231 17.60 0.15 -10.21
N ASP A 232 17.91 -0.89 -9.43
CA ASP A 232 18.32 -2.22 -9.89
C ASP A 232 17.08 -3.05 -10.25
N LEU A 233 16.92 -3.37 -11.53
CA LEU A 233 15.78 -4.13 -12.03
C LEU A 233 15.79 -5.58 -11.53
N ASP A 234 16.97 -6.18 -11.36
CA ASP A 234 17.09 -7.56 -10.89
C ASP A 234 16.71 -7.63 -9.41
N ALA A 235 17.12 -6.64 -8.61
CA ALA A 235 16.69 -6.52 -7.21
C ALA A 235 15.17 -6.33 -7.08
N VAL A 236 14.57 -5.51 -7.96
CA VAL A 236 13.11 -5.33 -7.99
C VAL A 236 12.40 -6.61 -8.41
N GLN A 237 12.93 -7.35 -9.39
CA GLN A 237 12.34 -8.64 -9.79
C GLN A 237 12.45 -9.69 -8.67
N GLN A 238 13.60 -9.76 -7.98
CA GLN A 238 13.76 -10.64 -6.82
C GLN A 238 12.80 -10.29 -5.69
N LEU A 239 12.53 -9.00 -5.47
CA LEU A 239 11.55 -8.54 -4.49
C LEU A 239 10.14 -9.02 -4.85
N VAL A 240 9.77 -8.92 -6.13
CA VAL A 240 8.49 -9.41 -6.65
C VAL A 240 8.37 -10.92 -6.45
N ASP A 241 9.39 -11.69 -6.86
CA ASP A 241 9.40 -13.15 -6.72
C ASP A 241 9.35 -13.60 -5.25
N ALA A 242 9.95 -12.80 -4.35
CA ALA A 242 9.86 -13.03 -2.92
C ALA A 242 8.46 -12.72 -2.39
N ALA A 243 7.86 -11.61 -2.83
CA ALA A 243 6.51 -11.23 -2.43
C ALA A 243 5.44 -12.24 -2.90
N ASP A 244 5.56 -12.75 -4.12
CA ASP A 244 4.66 -13.79 -4.67
C ASP A 244 4.66 -15.07 -3.81
N LYS A 245 5.80 -15.40 -3.18
CA LYS A 245 5.92 -16.55 -2.26
C LYS A 245 5.46 -16.24 -0.83
N GLN A 246 5.51 -14.98 -0.42
CA GLN A 246 5.28 -14.58 0.97
C GLN A 246 3.82 -14.26 1.26
N PHE A 247 3.13 -13.57 0.35
CA PHE A 247 1.79 -13.04 0.58
C PHE A 247 0.76 -13.94 -0.10
N GLY A 248 -0.23 -14.46 0.61
CA GLY A 248 -1.30 -15.25 -0.01
C GLY A 248 -2.31 -14.41 -0.80
N LEU A 249 -2.39 -13.10 -0.50
CA LEU A 249 -3.20 -12.13 -1.22
C LEU A 249 -2.52 -10.75 -1.27
N VAL A 250 -2.37 -10.22 -2.49
CA VAL A 250 -1.97 -8.83 -2.72
C VAL A 250 -3.11 -8.08 -3.39
N MET A 251 -3.75 -7.20 -2.64
CA MET A 251 -4.87 -6.38 -3.10
C MET A 251 -4.41 -5.29 -4.08
N VAL A 252 -5.32 -4.80 -4.92
CA VAL A 252 -5.05 -3.71 -5.88
C VAL A 252 -5.97 -2.53 -5.58
N ALA A 253 -5.39 -1.40 -5.19
CA ALA A 253 -6.15 -0.23 -4.75
C ALA A 253 -7.11 0.34 -5.81
N GLU A 254 -6.81 0.20 -7.12
CA GLU A 254 -7.73 0.61 -8.19
C GLU A 254 -8.93 -0.33 -8.37
N ARG A 255 -8.89 -1.52 -7.76
CA ARG A 255 -9.91 -2.57 -7.78
C ARG A 255 -10.31 -2.91 -6.35
N MET A 256 -10.58 -1.88 -5.56
CA MET A 256 -10.79 -2.02 -4.12
C MET A 256 -12.00 -2.91 -3.82
N ASP A 257 -13.11 -2.74 -4.54
CA ASP A 257 -14.33 -3.52 -4.28
C ASP A 257 -14.07 -5.02 -4.52
N GLU A 258 -13.41 -5.39 -5.63
CA GLU A 258 -13.02 -6.77 -5.90
C GLU A 258 -11.94 -7.27 -4.91
N SER A 259 -11.00 -6.41 -4.54
CA SER A 259 -9.97 -6.73 -3.55
C SER A 259 -10.55 -7.06 -2.18
N LEU A 260 -11.62 -6.37 -1.76
CA LEU A 260 -12.30 -6.62 -0.50
C LEU A 260 -13.11 -7.91 -0.52
N VAL A 261 -13.75 -8.24 -1.66
CA VAL A 261 -14.40 -9.54 -1.84
C VAL A 261 -13.37 -10.67 -1.74
N LEU A 262 -12.23 -10.53 -2.41
CA LEU A 262 -11.13 -11.50 -2.31
C LEU A 262 -10.55 -11.57 -0.89
N LEU A 263 -10.45 -10.44 -0.18
CA LEU A 263 -10.01 -10.40 1.21
C LEU A 263 -10.95 -11.16 2.13
N SER A 264 -12.26 -10.92 2.03
CA SER A 264 -13.28 -11.63 2.81
C SER A 264 -13.21 -13.14 2.54
N HIS A 265 -13.16 -13.53 1.27
CA HIS A 265 -13.05 -14.95 0.91
C HIS A 265 -11.74 -15.58 1.39
N PHE A 266 -10.60 -14.89 1.25
CA PHE A 266 -9.28 -15.35 1.69
C PHE A 266 -9.23 -15.56 3.21
N LEU A 267 -9.73 -14.59 3.97
CA LEU A 267 -9.75 -14.64 5.43
C LEU A 267 -10.87 -15.52 6.00
N CYS A 268 -11.79 -16.00 5.17
CA CYS A 268 -13.01 -16.69 5.60
C CYS A 268 -13.84 -15.80 6.54
N TRP A 269 -13.98 -14.52 6.19
CA TRP A 269 -14.77 -13.54 6.92
C TRP A 269 -16.05 -13.23 6.17
N ASP A 270 -17.08 -12.78 6.89
CA ASP A 270 -18.30 -12.31 6.25
C ASP A 270 -18.04 -11.02 5.47
N LEU A 271 -18.77 -10.82 4.38
CA LEU A 271 -18.67 -9.58 3.60
C LEU A 271 -19.00 -8.32 4.45
N SER A 272 -19.82 -8.48 5.50
CA SER A 272 -20.12 -7.41 6.46
C SER A 272 -18.90 -6.95 7.25
N ASP A 273 -17.90 -7.81 7.44
CA ASP A 273 -16.69 -7.49 8.21
C ASP A 273 -15.69 -6.65 7.41
N VAL A 274 -15.76 -6.69 6.08
CA VAL A 274 -14.84 -5.97 5.17
C VAL A 274 -15.44 -4.67 4.61
N VAL A 275 -16.55 -4.19 5.16
CA VAL A 275 -17.18 -2.94 4.71
C VAL A 275 -16.29 -1.74 5.03
N VAL A 276 -15.92 -0.98 3.99
CA VAL A 276 -15.12 0.25 4.10
C VAL A 276 -16.01 1.49 4.24
N LEU A 277 -15.75 2.30 5.26
CA LEU A 277 -16.20 3.68 5.28
C LEU A 277 -15.26 4.50 4.39
N LYS A 278 -15.79 5.17 3.35
CA LYS A 278 -15.00 6.03 2.46
C LYS A 278 -14.61 7.32 3.20
N VAL A 279 -13.50 7.26 3.93
CA VAL A 279 -12.85 8.43 4.55
C VAL A 279 -11.55 8.68 3.80
N ASN A 280 -11.30 9.91 3.34
CA ASN A 280 -10.11 10.34 2.57
C ASN A 280 -9.97 9.83 1.12
N ALA A 281 -11.07 9.44 0.47
CA ALA A 281 -11.06 9.24 -0.98
C ALA A 281 -10.90 10.60 -1.68
N ARG A 282 -9.87 10.77 -2.53
CA ARG A 282 -9.73 11.99 -3.36
C ARG A 282 -10.99 12.14 -4.21
N SER A 283 -11.55 13.34 -4.25
CA SER A 283 -12.66 13.62 -5.14
C SER A 283 -12.19 13.48 -6.60
N SER A 284 -13.10 13.16 -7.52
CA SER A 284 -12.78 13.11 -8.96
C SER A 284 -12.27 14.46 -9.49
N LYS A 285 -12.58 15.57 -8.80
CA LYS A 285 -12.14 16.92 -9.11
C LYS A 285 -10.67 17.17 -8.74
N ASP A 286 -10.11 16.39 -7.82
CA ASP A 286 -8.71 16.49 -7.38
C ASP A 286 -7.77 15.56 -8.15
N LYS A 287 -8.29 14.82 -9.14
CA LYS A 287 -7.50 13.96 -10.02
C LYS A 287 -7.12 14.75 -11.28
N PRO A 288 -5.83 14.89 -11.62
CA PRO A 288 -5.44 15.45 -12.91
C PRO A 288 -6.01 14.59 -14.05
N GLU A 289 -6.30 15.20 -15.20
CA GLU A 289 -6.88 14.53 -16.36
C GLU A 289 -6.02 13.33 -16.80
N ARG A 290 -6.66 12.18 -17.02
CA ARG A 290 -6.04 10.87 -17.29
C ARG A 290 -5.14 10.81 -18.55
N ARG A 291 -5.14 11.86 -19.38
CA ARG A 291 -4.26 11.97 -20.57
C ARG A 291 -2.85 12.44 -20.20
N ASP A 292 -2.70 13.28 -19.17
CA ASP A 292 -1.40 13.81 -18.73
C ASP A 292 -0.54 12.76 -18.03
N SER A 293 -1.16 11.87 -17.25
CA SER A 293 -0.42 10.84 -16.48
C SER A 293 0.27 9.80 -17.36
N LYS A 294 -0.27 9.50 -18.55
CA LYS A 294 0.38 8.62 -19.53
C LYS A 294 1.66 9.24 -20.10
N GLN A 295 1.65 10.53 -20.46
CA GLN A 295 2.85 11.22 -20.96
C GLN A 295 3.93 11.37 -19.87
N ARG A 296 3.52 11.56 -18.60
CA ARG A 296 4.43 11.67 -17.45
C ARG A 296 5.14 10.35 -17.09
N SER A 297 4.61 9.21 -17.54
CA SER A 297 5.14 7.87 -17.23
C SER A 297 6.28 7.36 -18.13
N GLU A 298 6.63 8.08 -19.21
CA GLU A 298 7.55 7.55 -20.22
C GLU A 298 9.04 7.65 -19.85
N GLY A 299 9.39 8.40 -18.80
CA GLY A 299 10.75 8.56 -18.30
C GLY A 299 11.34 7.26 -17.74
N ALA A 300 12.65 7.03 -17.97
CA ALA A 300 13.33 5.79 -17.60
C ALA A 300 13.23 5.46 -16.10
N ASN A 301 13.18 6.47 -15.24
CA ASN A 301 12.99 6.30 -13.80
C ASN A 301 11.60 5.73 -13.49
N TRP A 302 10.53 6.31 -14.08
CA TRP A 302 9.13 5.87 -13.91
C TRP A 302 8.92 4.42 -14.33
N ARG A 303 9.54 3.99 -15.45
CA ARG A 303 9.47 2.61 -15.97
C ARG A 303 9.88 1.54 -14.95
N ARG A 304 10.81 1.84 -14.03
CA ARG A 304 11.30 0.86 -13.03
C ARG A 304 10.27 0.57 -11.94
N ASN A 305 9.45 1.57 -11.58
CA ASN A 305 8.37 1.43 -10.60
C ASN A 305 7.23 0.53 -11.06
N TYR A 306 7.04 0.47 -12.39
CA TYR A 306 6.00 -0.35 -12.98
C TYR A 306 6.18 -1.83 -12.70
N LEU A 307 7.38 -2.32 -12.37
CA LEU A 307 7.61 -3.76 -12.20
C LEU A 307 6.83 -4.36 -11.03
N ILE A 308 6.82 -3.69 -9.86
CA ILE A 308 6.08 -4.18 -8.69
C ILE A 308 4.59 -4.26 -9.01
N LYS A 309 4.00 -3.16 -9.49
CA LYS A 309 2.57 -3.18 -9.81
C LYS A 309 2.26 -4.09 -10.99
N ARG A 310 3.08 -4.12 -12.04
CA ARG A 310 2.84 -4.93 -13.25
C ARG A 310 2.85 -6.41 -12.91
N ALA A 311 3.78 -6.84 -12.06
CA ALA A 311 3.74 -8.18 -11.51
C ALA A 311 2.37 -8.44 -10.88
N PHE A 312 1.88 -7.60 -9.98
CA PHE A 312 0.56 -7.78 -9.35
C PHE A 312 -0.67 -7.28 -10.14
N HIS A 313 -0.53 -6.74 -11.37
CA HIS A 313 -1.64 -6.12 -12.13
C HIS A 313 -1.87 -6.81 -13.47
N GLN A 314 -0.89 -7.56 -13.98
CA GLN A 314 -1.19 -8.65 -14.91
C GLN A 314 -1.90 -9.82 -14.19
N GLU A 315 -2.12 -9.64 -12.89
CA GLU A 315 -2.28 -10.66 -11.89
C GLU A 315 -3.13 -10.08 -10.75
N VAL A 316 -4.45 -9.93 -10.93
CA VAL A 316 -5.34 -10.13 -9.77
C VAL A 316 -5.17 -11.61 -9.41
N ARG A 317 -4.01 -11.94 -8.84
CA ARG A 317 -3.53 -13.27 -8.50
C ARG A 317 -3.67 -13.36 -7.00
N PRO A 318 -4.51 -14.26 -6.52
CA PRO A 318 -4.19 -14.92 -5.28
C PRO A 318 -2.79 -15.56 -5.41
N ALA A 319 -1.86 -15.23 -4.53
CA ALA A 319 -0.49 -15.70 -4.63
C ALA A 319 -0.37 -17.09 -3.99
N GLY A 320 0.45 -17.95 -4.61
CA GLY A 320 0.59 -19.36 -4.30
C GLY A 320 1.89 -19.92 -4.83
#